data_AF-A0A2E9QTK7-F1
#
_entry.id   AF-A0A2E9QTK7-F1
#
_cell.length_a   1.000
_cell.length_b   1.000
_cell.length_c   1.000
_cell.angle_alpha   90.00
_cell.angle_beta   90.00
_cell.angle_gamma   90.00
#
_symmetry.space_group_name_H-M   'P 1'
#
loop_
_entity.id
_entity.type
_entity.pdbx_description
1 polymer ?
#
loop_
_entity_poly.entity_id
_entity_poly.type
_entity_poly.pdbx_seq_one_letter_code
_entity_poly.pdbx_strand_id
1 'polypeptide(L)'
;MRESQKIQQAKACLLVLGAHPEDVFCQHKHPILEKQIKDTESSLAQIAAIDGEWRRERIESNAALEVLTERALYFGDLLKMELPHLEVVQSLNTPKNLTEKELYADAVIEVIISNQQLYFSEQALDELLVLEAAFDKEQGEADDIKELYHQYVREKNNNIESISKLVNDTKRFTRRKFGVNSRQYQSIKNSMFVQKKPAQQGNQATNNEPSTTNSTTETPTPQVS
;
A
#
# COMPACT_ATOMS: atom_id res chain seq x y z
N MET A 1 5.62 -3.42 6.49
CA MET A 1 6.20 -4.49 7.35
C MET A 1 5.19 -5.54 7.78
N ARG A 2 4.13 -5.22 8.55
CA ARG A 2 3.22 -6.24 9.15
C ARG A 2 2.52 -7.19 8.15
N GLU A 3 2.33 -6.76 6.89
CA GLU A 3 1.60 -7.54 5.87
C GLU A 3 2.49 -8.54 5.13
N SER A 4 3.67 -8.12 4.65
CA SER A 4 4.65 -9.04 4.04
C SER A 4 5.09 -10.14 5.01
N GLN A 5 5.17 -9.83 6.30
CA GLN A 5 5.37 -10.78 7.40
C GLN A 5 4.28 -11.88 7.45
N LYS A 6 3.00 -11.54 7.24
CA LYS A 6 1.91 -12.53 7.16
C LYS A 6 2.04 -13.42 5.93
N ILE A 7 2.40 -12.86 4.77
CA ILE A 7 2.60 -13.62 3.53
C ILE A 7 3.79 -14.59 3.65
N GLN A 8 4.89 -14.17 4.27
CA GLN A 8 6.02 -15.05 4.58
C GLN A 8 5.63 -16.20 5.52
N GLN A 9 4.82 -15.92 6.55
CA GLN A 9 4.28 -16.97 7.43
C GLN A 9 3.26 -17.89 6.71
N ALA A 10 2.49 -17.37 5.76
CA ALA A 10 1.61 -18.15 4.89
C ALA A 10 2.39 -19.10 3.99
N LYS A 11 3.48 -18.63 3.36
CA LYS A 11 4.40 -19.45 2.57
C LYS A 11 5.09 -20.53 3.44
N ALA A 12 5.43 -20.22 4.69
CA ALA A 12 5.94 -21.22 5.65
C ALA A 12 4.88 -22.29 6.02
N CYS A 13 3.60 -21.89 6.21
CA CYS A 13 2.50 -22.83 6.38
C CYS A 13 2.32 -23.73 5.14
N LEU A 14 2.36 -23.16 3.94
CA LEU A 14 2.16 -23.89 2.68
C LEU A 14 3.21 -25.01 2.50
N LEU A 15 4.48 -24.72 2.78
CA LEU A 15 5.56 -25.73 2.76
C LEU A 15 5.30 -26.90 3.72
N VAL A 16 4.69 -26.67 4.88
CA VAL A 16 4.38 -27.74 5.85
C VAL A 16 3.14 -28.54 5.43
N LEU A 17 2.16 -27.92 4.76
CA LEU A 17 1.02 -28.65 4.18
C LEU A 17 1.48 -29.52 2.99
N GLY A 18 2.32 -28.98 2.10
CA GLY A 18 2.82 -29.67 0.92
C GLY A 18 3.79 -30.81 1.24
N ALA A 19 4.47 -30.76 2.39
CA ALA A 19 5.31 -31.86 2.89
C ALA A 19 4.51 -33.05 3.45
N HIS A 20 3.19 -32.93 3.59
CA HIS A 20 2.31 -33.94 4.19
C HIS A 20 1.05 -34.23 3.34
N PRO A 21 1.20 -34.63 2.05
CA PRO A 21 0.08 -34.87 1.14
C PRO A 21 -0.77 -36.09 1.51
N GLU A 22 -0.35 -36.92 2.47
CA GLU A 22 -1.12 -38.04 3.01
C GLU A 22 -2.29 -37.60 3.90
N ASP A 23 -2.30 -36.35 4.37
CA ASP A 23 -3.25 -35.85 5.34
C ASP A 23 -4.41 -35.08 4.69
N VAL A 24 -5.64 -35.45 5.03
CA VAL A 24 -6.87 -34.81 4.51
C VAL A 24 -6.91 -33.30 4.81
N PHE A 25 -6.39 -32.86 5.96
CA PHE A 25 -6.28 -31.43 6.27
C PHE A 25 -5.29 -30.72 5.34
N CYS A 26 -4.15 -31.35 5.06
CA CYS A 26 -3.15 -30.82 4.13
C CYS A 26 -3.66 -30.75 2.70
N GLN A 27 -4.22 -31.85 2.19
CA GLN A 27 -4.82 -31.93 0.85
C GLN A 27 -5.86 -30.82 0.62
N HIS A 28 -6.76 -30.61 1.58
CA HIS A 28 -7.81 -29.61 1.48
C HIS A 28 -7.32 -28.16 1.69
N LYS A 29 -6.39 -27.92 2.63
CA LYS A 29 -5.95 -26.54 2.95
C LYS A 29 -4.79 -26.03 2.09
N HIS A 30 -3.98 -26.90 1.48
CA HIS A 30 -2.89 -26.47 0.59
C HIS A 30 -3.35 -25.59 -0.58
N PRO A 31 -4.26 -26.03 -1.48
CA PRO A 31 -4.65 -25.21 -2.64
C PRO A 31 -5.39 -23.92 -2.25
N ILE A 32 -6.14 -23.93 -1.14
CA ILE A 32 -6.82 -22.74 -0.61
C ILE A 32 -5.80 -21.70 -0.15
N LEU A 33 -4.77 -22.12 0.60
CA LEU A 33 -3.71 -21.24 1.08
C LEU A 33 -2.81 -20.76 -0.07
N GLU A 34 -2.50 -21.64 -1.03
CA GLU A 34 -1.72 -21.28 -2.22
C GLU A 34 -2.42 -20.22 -3.06
N LYS A 35 -3.72 -20.40 -3.35
CA LYS A 35 -4.53 -19.40 -4.04
C LYS A 35 -4.53 -18.08 -3.27
N GLN A 36 -4.83 -18.10 -1.98
CA GLN A 36 -4.92 -16.86 -1.19
C GLN A 36 -3.59 -16.11 -1.08
N ILE A 37 -2.45 -16.80 -1.12
CA ILE A 37 -1.13 -16.16 -1.25
C ILE A 37 -1.00 -15.46 -2.61
N LYS A 38 -1.34 -16.15 -3.71
CA LYS A 38 -1.30 -15.59 -5.08
C LYS A 38 -2.25 -14.40 -5.23
N ASP A 39 -3.49 -14.52 -4.76
CA ASP A 39 -4.49 -13.44 -4.75
C ASP A 39 -3.96 -12.20 -4.01
N THR A 40 -3.35 -12.38 -2.82
CA THR A 40 -2.78 -11.28 -2.03
C THR A 40 -1.58 -10.62 -2.72
N GLU A 41 -0.69 -11.41 -3.33
CA GLU A 41 0.48 -10.87 -4.03
C GLU A 41 0.08 -10.15 -5.34
N SER A 42 -1.00 -10.58 -6.00
CA SER A 42 -1.64 -9.85 -7.10
C SER A 42 -2.19 -8.50 -6.65
N SER A 43 -3.07 -8.46 -5.64
CA SER A 43 -3.65 -7.21 -5.14
C SER A 43 -2.57 -6.21 -4.71
N LEU A 44 -1.46 -6.68 -4.11
CA LEU A 44 -0.32 -5.84 -3.74
C LEU A 44 0.41 -5.25 -4.96
N ALA A 45 0.57 -6.02 -6.05
CA ALA A 45 1.17 -5.52 -7.29
C ALA A 45 0.24 -4.52 -8.00
N GLN A 46 -1.06 -4.78 -8.02
CA GLN A 46 -2.08 -3.90 -8.61
C GLN A 46 -2.16 -2.55 -7.86
N ILE A 47 -2.15 -2.57 -6.52
CA ILE A 47 -2.05 -1.34 -5.70
C ILE A 47 -0.78 -0.56 -6.03
N ALA A 48 0.38 -1.23 -6.20
CA ALA A 48 1.65 -0.56 -6.46
C ALA A 48 1.74 0.06 -7.87
N ALA A 49 1.04 -0.50 -8.86
CA ALA A 49 0.91 0.11 -10.18
C ALA A 49 0.00 1.35 -10.14
N ILE A 50 -1.19 1.18 -9.55
CA ILE A 50 -2.25 2.21 -9.54
C ILE A 50 -1.91 3.38 -8.60
N ASP A 51 -1.13 3.18 -7.54
CA ASP A 51 -0.56 4.28 -6.74
C ASP A 51 0.41 5.17 -7.55
N GLY A 52 1.01 4.66 -8.62
CA GLY A 52 1.77 5.47 -9.58
C GLY A 52 0.86 6.28 -10.50
N GLU A 53 -0.16 5.63 -11.05
CA GLU A 53 -1.13 6.20 -11.98
C GLU A 53 -2.00 7.28 -11.32
N TRP A 54 -2.62 6.98 -10.18
CA TRP A 54 -3.42 7.95 -9.40
C TRP A 54 -2.66 9.24 -9.05
N ARG A 55 -1.34 9.14 -8.82
CA ARG A 55 -0.48 10.31 -8.55
C ARG A 55 -0.20 11.12 -9.80
N ARG A 56 -0.16 10.50 -10.99
CA ARG A 56 -0.07 11.22 -12.28
C ARG A 56 -1.37 11.99 -12.52
N GLU A 57 -2.51 11.30 -12.55
CA GLU A 57 -3.81 11.94 -12.85
C GLU A 57 -4.07 13.11 -11.89
N ARG A 58 -3.75 12.94 -10.60
CA ARG A 58 -3.89 14.03 -9.63
C ARG A 58 -2.94 15.21 -9.86
N ILE A 59 -1.77 15.01 -10.46
CA ILE A 59 -0.90 16.13 -10.88
C ILE A 59 -1.50 16.83 -12.09
N GLU A 60 -2.09 16.09 -13.03
CA GLU A 60 -2.68 16.62 -14.27
C GLU A 60 -4.00 17.37 -13.99
N SER A 61 -4.90 16.83 -13.14
CA SER A 61 -6.08 17.53 -12.59
C SER A 61 -5.71 18.80 -11.80
N ASN A 62 -4.72 18.72 -10.89
CA ASN A 62 -4.25 19.93 -10.18
C ASN A 62 -3.73 20.99 -11.18
N ALA A 63 -3.02 20.60 -12.24
CA ALA A 63 -2.49 21.53 -13.23
C ALA A 63 -3.60 22.18 -14.08
N ALA A 64 -4.65 21.43 -14.44
CA ALA A 64 -5.84 22.00 -15.08
C ALA A 64 -6.52 23.03 -14.17
N LEU A 65 -6.68 22.72 -12.87
CA LEU A 65 -7.25 23.64 -11.89
C LEU A 65 -6.39 24.92 -11.71
N GLU A 66 -5.06 24.83 -11.73
CA GLU A 66 -4.20 26.02 -11.71
C GLU A 66 -4.46 26.95 -12.91
N VAL A 67 -4.55 26.41 -14.12
CA VAL A 67 -4.83 27.20 -15.35
C VAL A 67 -6.23 27.81 -15.31
N LEU A 68 -7.25 27.05 -14.89
CA LEU A 68 -8.61 27.56 -14.66
C LEU A 68 -8.60 28.70 -13.63
N THR A 69 -7.86 28.53 -12.52
CA THR A 69 -7.75 29.55 -11.46
C THR A 69 -7.06 30.82 -11.95
N GLU A 70 -5.95 30.71 -12.67
CA GLU A 70 -5.24 31.87 -13.24
C GLU A 70 -6.17 32.67 -14.17
N ARG A 71 -7.00 31.98 -14.96
CA ARG A 71 -7.94 32.65 -15.86
C ARG A 71 -9.16 33.22 -15.13
N ALA A 72 -9.69 32.51 -14.13
CA ALA A 72 -10.77 32.98 -13.27
C ALA A 72 -10.35 34.22 -12.46
N LEU A 73 -9.10 34.28 -11.98
CA LEU A 73 -8.56 35.46 -11.27
C LEU A 73 -8.56 36.71 -12.15
N TYR A 74 -8.16 36.59 -13.41
CA TYR A 74 -8.21 37.70 -14.37
C TYR A 74 -9.65 38.23 -14.54
N PHE A 75 -10.62 37.35 -14.79
CA PHE A 75 -12.02 37.76 -14.96
C PHE A 75 -12.67 38.22 -13.65
N GLY A 76 -12.28 37.66 -12.50
CA GLY A 76 -12.69 38.09 -11.17
C GLY A 76 -12.22 39.51 -10.83
N ASP A 77 -11.06 39.94 -11.32
CA ASP A 77 -10.60 41.32 -11.17
C ASP A 77 -11.29 42.29 -12.17
N LEU A 78 -11.70 41.82 -13.36
CA LEU A 78 -12.61 42.60 -14.22
C LEU A 78 -14.00 42.78 -13.59
N LEU A 79 -14.56 41.72 -12.98
CA LEU A 79 -15.82 41.78 -12.25
C LEU A 79 -15.79 42.81 -11.11
N LYS A 80 -14.67 42.90 -10.37
CA LYS A 80 -14.50 43.90 -9.30
C LYS A 80 -14.46 45.35 -9.82
N MET A 81 -14.12 45.58 -11.08
CA MET A 81 -14.13 46.93 -11.68
C MET A 81 -15.52 47.32 -12.19
N GLU A 82 -16.23 46.42 -12.88
CA GLU A 82 -17.55 46.72 -13.46
C GLU A 82 -18.71 46.56 -12.45
N LEU A 83 -18.63 45.59 -11.54
CA LEU A 83 -19.68 45.25 -10.58
C LEU A 83 -19.24 45.36 -9.09
N PRO A 84 -18.53 46.41 -8.65
CA PRO A 84 -18.04 46.57 -7.27
C PRO A 84 -19.15 46.67 -6.20
N HIS A 85 -20.41 46.80 -6.63
CA HIS A 85 -21.58 46.93 -5.77
C HIS A 85 -22.25 45.59 -5.42
N LEU A 86 -21.84 44.47 -6.03
CA LEU A 86 -22.36 43.14 -5.71
C LEU A 86 -21.58 42.51 -4.55
N GLU A 87 -22.29 42.10 -3.50
CA GLU A 87 -21.68 41.47 -2.30
C GLU A 87 -20.86 40.22 -2.64
N VAL A 88 -21.33 39.41 -3.61
CA VAL A 88 -20.60 38.23 -4.11
C VAL A 88 -19.23 38.65 -4.68
N VAL A 89 -19.19 39.67 -5.53
CA VAL A 89 -17.95 40.20 -6.13
C VAL A 89 -17.02 40.80 -5.08
N GLN A 90 -17.56 41.46 -4.06
CA GLN A 90 -16.77 41.94 -2.91
C GLN A 90 -16.19 40.79 -2.07
N SER A 91 -16.84 39.62 -2.06
CA SER A 91 -16.38 38.42 -1.35
C SER A 91 -15.33 37.59 -2.09
N LEU A 92 -15.06 37.86 -3.37
CA LEU A 92 -14.07 37.16 -4.21
C LEU A 92 -12.61 37.43 -3.78
N ASN A 93 -12.20 36.73 -2.73
CA ASN A 93 -10.85 36.72 -2.18
C ASN A 93 -9.92 35.78 -2.97
N THR A 94 -8.62 36.10 -3.04
CA THR A 94 -7.62 35.23 -3.70
C THR A 94 -7.51 33.87 -3.00
N PRO A 95 -7.71 32.75 -3.73
CA PRO A 95 -7.74 31.40 -3.14
C PRO A 95 -6.34 30.86 -2.81
N LYS A 96 -6.23 30.06 -1.75
CA LYS A 96 -4.95 29.62 -1.15
C LYS A 96 -4.75 28.10 -1.15
N ASN A 97 -5.81 27.33 -1.42
CA ASN A 97 -5.78 25.87 -1.52
C ASN A 97 -6.74 25.39 -2.62
N LEU A 98 -6.64 24.11 -3.01
CA LEU A 98 -7.37 23.56 -4.16
C LEU A 98 -8.90 23.75 -4.04
N THR A 99 -9.49 23.51 -2.87
CA THR A 99 -10.94 23.69 -2.65
C THR A 99 -11.35 25.17 -2.69
N GLU A 100 -10.50 26.09 -2.23
CA GLU A 100 -10.75 27.53 -2.45
C GLU A 100 -10.63 27.93 -3.92
N LYS A 101 -9.80 27.24 -4.71
CA LYS A 101 -9.56 27.54 -6.14
C LYS A 101 -10.73 27.13 -7.03
N GLU A 102 -11.22 25.92 -6.82
CA GLU A 102 -12.45 25.35 -7.39
C GLU A 102 -13.63 26.31 -7.15
N LEU A 103 -14.00 26.52 -5.89
CA LEU A 103 -15.10 27.43 -5.49
C LEU A 103 -14.92 28.90 -5.95
N TYR A 104 -13.69 29.35 -6.22
CA TYR A 104 -13.42 30.68 -6.76
C TYR A 104 -13.70 30.75 -8.27
N ALA A 105 -13.34 29.70 -9.02
CA ALA A 105 -13.65 29.60 -10.45
C ALA A 105 -15.17 29.53 -10.66
N ASP A 106 -15.85 28.63 -9.94
CA ASP A 106 -17.31 28.48 -9.97
C ASP A 106 -18.02 29.82 -9.75
N ALA A 107 -17.64 30.55 -8.68
CA ALA A 107 -18.26 31.83 -8.32
C ALA A 107 -17.99 32.95 -9.35
N VAL A 108 -16.85 32.93 -10.04
CA VAL A 108 -16.59 33.85 -11.15
C VAL A 108 -17.47 33.51 -12.35
N ILE A 109 -17.60 32.22 -12.70
CA ILE A 109 -18.44 31.74 -13.79
C ILE A 109 -19.92 32.07 -13.52
N GLU A 110 -20.47 31.73 -12.34
CA GLU A 110 -21.86 32.02 -11.96
C GLU A 110 -22.19 33.52 -12.05
N VAL A 111 -21.28 34.39 -11.59
CA VAL A 111 -21.50 35.85 -11.65
C VAL A 111 -21.50 36.35 -13.10
N ILE A 112 -20.68 35.79 -14.00
CA ILE A 112 -20.67 36.16 -15.43
C ILE A 112 -21.92 35.62 -16.14
N ILE A 113 -22.32 34.37 -15.88
CA ILE A 113 -23.59 33.79 -16.37
C ILE A 113 -24.77 34.66 -15.95
N SER A 114 -24.74 35.19 -14.72
CA SER A 114 -25.77 36.09 -14.18
C SER A 114 -25.70 37.52 -14.72
N ASN A 115 -24.62 37.91 -15.40
CA ASN A 115 -24.35 39.28 -15.87
C ASN A 115 -23.84 39.32 -17.32
N GLN A 116 -24.49 38.57 -18.22
CA GLN A 116 -24.09 38.48 -19.64
C GLN A 116 -24.08 39.82 -20.40
N GLN A 117 -24.65 40.90 -19.84
CA GLN A 117 -24.55 42.26 -20.38
C GLN A 117 -23.14 42.91 -20.27
N LEU A 118 -22.19 42.29 -19.57
CA LEU A 118 -20.81 42.77 -19.49
C LEU A 118 -20.07 42.63 -20.84
N TYR A 119 -19.23 43.60 -21.20
CA TYR A 119 -18.55 43.62 -22.51
C TYR A 119 -17.56 42.46 -22.74
N PHE A 120 -17.17 41.74 -21.69
CA PHE A 120 -16.26 40.61 -21.72
C PHE A 120 -16.94 39.26 -21.45
N SER A 121 -18.28 39.23 -21.28
CA SER A 121 -19.02 38.03 -20.83
C SER A 121 -18.86 36.85 -21.78
N GLU A 122 -19.09 37.06 -23.08
CA GLU A 122 -18.99 36.05 -24.14
C GLU A 122 -17.60 35.40 -24.16
N GLN A 123 -16.54 36.21 -24.26
CA GLN A 123 -15.15 35.75 -24.20
C GLN A 123 -14.84 35.01 -22.89
N ALA A 124 -15.32 35.52 -21.75
CA ALA A 124 -15.02 34.92 -20.46
C ALA A 124 -15.69 33.56 -20.27
N LEU A 125 -16.91 33.37 -20.77
CA LEU A 125 -17.60 32.07 -20.75
C LEU A 125 -16.96 31.10 -21.75
N ASP A 126 -16.66 31.54 -22.97
CA ASP A 126 -15.95 30.70 -23.96
C ASP A 126 -14.60 30.18 -23.43
N GLU A 127 -13.84 31.01 -22.71
CA GLU A 127 -12.56 30.60 -22.14
C GLU A 127 -12.69 29.81 -20.83
N LEU A 128 -13.56 30.21 -19.91
CA LEU A 128 -13.67 29.56 -18.59
C LEU A 128 -14.39 28.21 -18.67
N LEU A 129 -15.50 28.09 -19.42
CA LEU A 129 -16.25 26.83 -19.52
C LEU A 129 -15.45 25.73 -20.25
N VAL A 130 -14.53 26.12 -21.14
CA VAL A 130 -13.60 25.17 -21.79
C VAL A 130 -12.51 24.69 -20.80
N LEU A 131 -12.06 25.55 -19.88
CA LEU A 131 -11.10 25.18 -18.84
C LEU A 131 -11.75 24.38 -17.69
N GLU A 132 -12.99 24.71 -17.34
CA GLU A 132 -13.86 23.96 -16.41
C GLU A 132 -14.09 22.54 -16.93
N ALA A 133 -14.60 22.38 -18.16
CA ALA A 133 -14.82 21.07 -18.77
C ALA A 133 -13.53 20.25 -18.96
N ALA A 134 -12.37 20.90 -19.08
CA ALA A 134 -11.08 20.21 -19.06
C ALA A 134 -10.70 19.75 -17.65
N PHE A 135 -10.86 20.59 -16.63
CA PHE A 135 -10.63 20.21 -15.22
C PHE A 135 -11.55 19.06 -14.79
N ASP A 136 -12.85 19.13 -15.09
CA ASP A 136 -13.83 18.07 -14.81
C ASP A 136 -13.41 16.71 -15.38
N LYS A 137 -12.90 16.70 -16.61
CA LYS A 137 -12.40 15.48 -17.27
C LYS A 137 -11.21 14.89 -16.48
N GLU A 138 -10.17 15.68 -16.23
CA GLU A 138 -8.96 15.19 -15.53
C GLU A 138 -9.29 14.79 -14.08
N GLN A 139 -10.23 15.49 -13.43
CA GLN A 139 -10.68 15.19 -12.08
C GLN A 139 -11.52 13.89 -12.02
N GLY A 140 -12.37 13.65 -13.03
CA GLY A 140 -13.09 12.39 -13.19
C GLY A 140 -12.16 11.20 -13.39
N GLU A 141 -11.17 11.32 -14.28
CA GLU A 141 -10.15 10.28 -14.50
C GLU A 141 -9.31 10.01 -13.23
N ALA A 142 -8.98 11.06 -12.46
CA ALA A 142 -8.32 10.91 -11.17
C ALA A 142 -9.18 10.23 -10.08
N ASP A 143 -10.51 10.41 -10.09
CA ASP A 143 -11.43 9.82 -9.12
C ASP A 143 -11.85 8.37 -9.47
N ASP A 144 -11.96 8.02 -10.76
CA ASP A 144 -12.15 6.63 -11.22
C ASP A 144 -10.98 5.73 -10.76
N ILE A 145 -9.75 6.20 -10.99
CA ILE A 145 -8.52 5.47 -10.64
C ILE A 145 -8.34 5.39 -9.10
N LYS A 146 -8.85 6.36 -8.35
CA LYS A 146 -8.94 6.36 -6.88
C LYS A 146 -9.98 5.36 -6.35
N GLU A 147 -11.14 5.21 -6.97
CA GLU A 147 -12.07 4.13 -6.60
C GLU A 147 -11.42 2.76 -6.86
N LEU A 148 -10.80 2.57 -8.01
CA LEU A 148 -10.09 1.34 -8.35
C LEU A 148 -8.96 1.01 -7.35
N TYR A 149 -8.16 2.01 -6.96
CA TYR A 149 -7.19 1.90 -5.88
C TYR A 149 -7.85 1.44 -4.56
N HIS A 150 -8.96 2.09 -4.18
CA HIS A 150 -9.70 1.72 -2.97
C HIS A 150 -10.32 0.31 -3.04
N GLN A 151 -10.75 -0.17 -4.21
CA GLN A 151 -11.19 -1.56 -4.40
C GLN A 151 -10.04 -2.54 -4.07
N TYR A 152 -8.88 -2.40 -4.72
CA TYR A 152 -7.76 -3.31 -4.47
C TYR A 152 -7.25 -3.25 -3.02
N VAL A 153 -7.31 -2.08 -2.36
CA VAL A 153 -7.02 -1.96 -0.93
C VAL A 153 -8.00 -2.77 -0.06
N ARG A 154 -9.31 -2.78 -0.39
CA ARG A 154 -10.31 -3.64 0.29
C ARG A 154 -10.00 -5.12 0.05
N GLU A 155 -9.73 -5.52 -1.20
CA GLU A 155 -9.38 -6.90 -1.57
C GLU A 155 -8.13 -7.40 -0.84
N LYS A 156 -7.04 -6.62 -0.85
CA LYS A 156 -5.82 -6.90 -0.09
C LYS A 156 -6.13 -7.17 1.39
N ASN A 157 -6.96 -6.33 2.01
CA ASN A 157 -7.27 -6.46 3.43
C ASN A 157 -8.08 -7.75 3.71
N ASN A 158 -9.06 -8.07 2.87
CA ASN A 158 -9.85 -9.30 2.96
C ASN A 158 -8.96 -10.55 2.78
N ASN A 159 -8.07 -10.54 1.79
CA ASN A 159 -7.13 -11.64 1.53
C ASN A 159 -6.11 -11.81 2.68
N ILE A 160 -5.61 -10.70 3.25
CA ILE A 160 -4.74 -10.69 4.44
C ILE A 160 -5.46 -11.23 5.69
N GLU A 161 -6.76 -10.97 5.87
CA GLU A 161 -7.54 -11.56 6.97
C GLU A 161 -7.74 -13.07 6.78
N SER A 162 -8.09 -13.50 5.57
CA SER A 162 -8.25 -14.92 5.20
C SER A 162 -6.95 -15.71 5.36
N ILE A 163 -5.81 -15.15 4.91
CA ILE A 163 -4.47 -15.68 5.23
C ILE A 163 -4.28 -15.80 6.75
N SER A 164 -4.67 -14.80 7.53
CA SER A 164 -4.51 -14.81 8.99
C SER A 164 -5.30 -15.94 9.67
N LYS A 165 -6.49 -16.27 9.15
CA LYS A 165 -7.30 -17.41 9.59
C LYS A 165 -6.62 -18.74 9.23
N LEU A 166 -6.30 -18.96 7.95
CA LEU A 166 -5.68 -20.19 7.45
C LEU A 166 -4.31 -20.49 8.11
N VAL A 167 -3.51 -19.45 8.37
CA VAL A 167 -2.23 -19.56 9.10
C VAL A 167 -2.46 -20.02 10.54
N ASN A 168 -3.49 -19.51 11.22
CA ASN A 168 -3.78 -19.90 12.61
C ASN A 168 -4.36 -21.32 12.69
N ASP A 169 -5.17 -21.74 11.73
CA ASP A 169 -5.64 -23.14 11.63
C ASP A 169 -4.48 -24.10 11.35
N THR A 170 -3.59 -23.74 10.43
CA THR A 170 -2.38 -24.54 10.13
C THR A 170 -1.44 -24.63 11.35
N LYS A 171 -1.27 -23.55 12.13
CA LYS A 171 -0.58 -23.59 13.44
C LYS A 171 -1.26 -24.53 14.44
N ARG A 172 -2.60 -24.51 14.54
CA ARG A 172 -3.37 -25.40 15.44
C ARG A 172 -3.23 -26.87 15.03
N PHE A 173 -3.32 -27.17 13.73
CA PHE A 173 -3.13 -28.50 13.17
C PHE A 173 -1.71 -29.01 13.41
N THR A 174 -0.68 -28.27 12.97
CA THR A 174 0.73 -28.68 13.11
C THR A 174 1.15 -28.86 14.57
N ARG A 175 0.68 -27.99 15.48
CA ARG A 175 0.88 -28.16 16.94
C ARG A 175 0.30 -29.47 17.46
N ARG A 176 -0.85 -29.91 16.94
CA ARG A 176 -1.54 -31.14 17.34
C ARG A 176 -0.91 -32.40 16.72
N LYS A 177 -0.61 -32.39 15.42
CA LYS A 177 -0.06 -33.55 14.69
C LYS A 177 1.42 -33.81 15.00
N PHE A 178 2.24 -32.76 15.15
CA PHE A 178 3.69 -32.89 15.30
C PHE A 178 4.22 -32.42 16.67
N GLY A 179 3.41 -31.75 17.47
CA GLY A 179 3.81 -31.21 18.79
C GLY A 179 4.50 -29.84 18.73
N VAL A 180 4.52 -29.17 19.88
CA VAL A 180 5.03 -27.79 20.05
C VAL A 180 6.51 -27.64 19.70
N ASN A 181 7.31 -28.68 19.92
CA ASN A 181 8.76 -28.65 19.71
C ASN A 181 9.19 -29.13 18.31
N SER A 182 8.23 -29.48 17.43
CA SER A 182 8.52 -29.92 16.07
C SER A 182 9.15 -28.84 15.20
N ARG A 183 10.03 -29.26 14.28
CA ARG A 183 10.61 -28.38 13.24
C ARG A 183 9.53 -27.72 12.39
N GLN A 184 8.43 -28.43 12.13
CA GLN A 184 7.25 -27.96 11.40
C GLN A 184 6.52 -26.81 12.12
N TYR A 185 6.17 -26.97 13.40
CA TYR A 185 5.51 -25.90 14.14
C TYR A 185 6.46 -24.71 14.40
N GLN A 186 7.73 -24.99 14.69
CA GLN A 186 8.73 -23.96 14.92
C GLN A 186 9.09 -23.19 13.64
N SER A 187 9.07 -23.79 12.44
CA SER A 187 9.30 -23.03 11.19
C SER A 187 8.17 -22.03 10.92
N ILE A 188 6.91 -22.43 11.13
CA ILE A 188 5.75 -21.53 11.00
C ILE A 188 5.79 -20.44 12.08
N LYS A 189 6.13 -20.78 13.33
CA LYS A 189 6.23 -19.81 14.44
C LYS A 189 7.38 -18.82 14.22
N ASN A 190 8.54 -19.31 13.78
CA ASN A 190 9.81 -18.57 13.79
C ASN A 190 10.23 -18.06 12.39
N SER A 191 9.36 -18.15 11.37
CA SER A 191 9.56 -17.54 10.03
C SER A 191 9.82 -16.02 10.09
N MET A 192 9.53 -15.40 11.23
CA MET A 192 9.72 -13.99 11.57
C MET A 192 11.07 -13.69 12.26
N PHE A 193 11.74 -14.71 12.80
CA PHE A 193 12.87 -14.57 13.73
C PHE A 193 14.20 -15.12 13.20
N VAL A 194 14.18 -15.87 12.10
CA VAL A 194 15.39 -16.33 11.41
C VAL A 194 15.47 -15.70 10.03
N GLN A 195 15.73 -14.38 9.99
CA GLN A 195 16.66 -13.90 8.97
C GLN A 195 17.93 -14.72 9.13
N LYS A 196 18.33 -15.46 8.10
CA LYS A 196 19.60 -16.18 8.13
C LYS A 196 20.71 -15.15 8.34
N LYS A 197 21.42 -15.20 9.47
CA LYS A 197 22.79 -14.68 9.49
C LYS A 197 23.53 -15.42 8.36
N PRO A 198 24.24 -14.71 7.46
CA PRO A 198 25.02 -15.39 6.43
C PRO A 198 25.99 -16.33 7.12
N ALA A 199 26.10 -17.56 6.62
CA ALA A 199 27.06 -18.51 7.15
C ALA A 199 28.46 -17.95 6.87
N GLN A 200 29.20 -17.63 7.93
CA GLN A 200 30.63 -17.37 7.79
C GLN A 200 31.28 -18.67 7.31
N GLN A 201 31.81 -18.64 6.09
CA GLN A 201 32.69 -19.69 5.60
C GLN A 201 33.93 -19.70 6.52
N GLY A 202 34.25 -20.86 7.07
CA GLY A 202 35.44 -21.00 7.89
C GLY A 202 36.69 -21.05 7.01
N ASN A 203 37.65 -20.16 7.28
CA ASN A 203 39.03 -20.37 6.85
C ASN A 203 39.71 -21.30 7.87
N GLN A 204 40.38 -22.34 7.37
CA GLN A 204 41.31 -23.18 8.14
C GLN A 204 42.77 -22.81 7.81
N ALA A 205 43.72 -23.46 8.50
CA ALA A 205 45.14 -23.14 8.63
C ALA A 205 45.40 -21.89 9.51
N THR A 206 46.47 -21.83 10.32
CA THR A 206 47.75 -22.56 10.25
C THR A 206 48.12 -23.42 11.48
N ASN A 207 49.15 -24.25 11.30
CA ASN A 207 49.87 -25.03 12.32
C ASN A 207 51.25 -24.36 12.59
N ASN A 208 52.16 -24.80 13.48
CA ASN A 208 52.22 -25.93 14.43
C ASN A 208 52.09 -25.38 15.90
N GLU A 209 52.82 -25.68 17.00
CA GLU A 209 53.99 -26.50 17.37
C GLU A 209 53.81 -27.13 18.78
N PRO A 210 54.58 -28.19 19.14
CA PRO A 210 54.32 -29.00 20.34
C PRO A 210 55.14 -28.60 21.58
N SER A 211 54.70 -29.05 22.76
CA SER A 211 55.56 -29.19 23.95
C SER A 211 55.05 -30.28 24.90
N THR A 212 55.99 -30.89 25.63
CA THR A 212 55.94 -32.27 26.16
C THR A 212 55.41 -32.45 27.59
N THR A 213 54.55 -33.46 27.75
CA THR A 213 54.65 -34.58 28.72
C THR A 213 54.76 -34.31 30.24
N ASN A 214 53.71 -34.69 30.99
CA ASN A 214 53.71 -35.71 32.08
C ASN A 214 52.25 -35.92 32.57
N SER A 215 51.70 -37.14 32.73
CA SER A 215 52.05 -38.24 33.66
C SER A 215 51.82 -37.82 35.13
N THR A 216 50.90 -38.37 35.94
CA THR A 216 49.84 -39.42 35.81
C THR A 216 48.75 -39.13 36.90
N THR A 217 47.78 -39.93 37.40
CA THR A 217 47.43 -41.38 37.38
C THR A 217 45.92 -41.59 37.69
N GLU A 218 45.40 -42.79 37.39
CA GLU A 218 44.31 -43.56 38.06
C GLU A 218 42.88 -43.02 38.36
N THR A 219 41.91 -43.84 37.92
CA THR A 219 40.56 -44.07 38.52
C THR A 219 40.47 -45.59 38.78
N PRO A 220 39.68 -46.09 39.75
CA PRO A 220 38.30 -46.52 39.40
C PRO A 220 37.23 -46.47 40.52
N THR A 221 35.99 -46.79 40.13
CA THR A 221 34.76 -47.12 40.89
C THR A 221 34.77 -48.55 41.50
N PRO A 222 33.71 -49.14 42.16
CA PRO A 222 32.33 -48.68 42.49
C PRO A 222 31.77 -49.04 43.92
N GLN A 223 30.49 -48.70 44.15
CA GLN A 223 29.41 -49.43 44.90
C GLN A 223 29.45 -49.74 46.42
N VAL A 224 28.43 -49.17 47.10
CA VAL A 224 27.42 -49.81 48.00
C VAL A 224 27.86 -50.86 49.04
N SER A 225 27.73 -50.48 50.32
CA SER A 225 26.82 -51.11 51.30
C SER A 225 26.43 -50.09 52.37
#